data_AF-A0A3D3CV32-F1
#
_entry.id   AF-A0A3D3CV32-F1
#
_cell.length_a   1.000
_cell.length_b   1.000
_cell.length_c   1.000
_cell.angle_alpha   90.00
_cell.angle_beta   90.00
_cell.angle_gamma   90.00
#
_symmetry.space_group_name_H-M   'P 1'
#
loop_
_entity.id
_entity.type
_entity.pdbx_description
1 polymer ?
#
loop_
_entity_poly.entity_id
_entity_poly.type
_entity_poly.pdbx_seq_one_letter_code
_entity_poly.pdbx_strand_id
1 'polypeptide(L)'
;MYIQQLYTGCLSEAAYYIESEGEAAIIDPLRDIEEYLYLARKRKATIKYIFETHFHADFVSGHLDLAQASGAPIVYGPETETNFPIYRAKDGEVFKLGSLSIEVLHTPGHTLESSCYLLREANGNPYAIFTGDTLFVGDVGRPDLSSGNLGREELASMLYDSLQKKIMPLPDHILIYPAHGAGSSCGKNLGPDTYSTLGEEKKTNYALRASSKEEFIKAVTEGLHAPPLYFAVNARINKEGYESLDEIMENGLKPLPLDIFKEKIKDDQTLVLDTRLSAEFTEGFVPGSVSIGLDGRFAEWAGSLLPFDKPFVLVTEPGKEKETVVRLARVGFAQIHGYLEGGFETWKNSGEPIDLIINIDADEFAMDLPFDPKLVVVDVRRETEFADGHVPAALNIPLETMTDPGTMAVFEDQDNIYIHCAAGYRSVIAASLFKRQGIHNLRNITGGWDEIKKLEGLEIMQDKSALN
;
A
#
# COMPACT_ATOMS: atom_id res chain seq x y z
N MET A 1 23.47 -7.07 20.92
CA MET A 1 22.48 -7.30 19.85
C MET A 1 21.13 -6.77 20.28
N TYR A 2 20.55 -5.90 19.46
CA TYR A 2 19.20 -5.38 19.56
C TYR A 2 18.57 -5.42 18.17
N ILE A 3 17.33 -5.89 18.08
CA ILE A 3 16.53 -5.89 16.86
C ILE A 3 15.17 -5.29 17.22
N GLN A 4 14.72 -4.33 16.44
CA GLN A 4 13.38 -3.78 16.53
C GLN A 4 12.74 -3.78 15.15
N GLN A 5 11.56 -4.40 15.06
CA GLN A 5 10.68 -4.28 13.90
C GLN A 5 9.85 -3.00 14.04
N LEU A 6 9.77 -2.24 12.96
CA LEU A 6 8.97 -1.03 12.84
C LEU A 6 7.89 -1.29 11.80
N TYR A 7 6.68 -1.63 12.27
CA TYR A 7 5.59 -2.06 11.41
C TYR A 7 4.60 -0.93 11.10
N THR A 8 4.31 -0.71 9.82
CA THR A 8 3.32 0.29 9.35
C THR A 8 2.08 -0.41 8.82
N GLY A 9 1.05 -0.49 9.67
CA GLY A 9 -0.17 -1.25 9.38
C GLY A 9 -0.95 -0.83 8.14
N CYS A 10 -0.87 0.43 7.69
CA CYS A 10 -1.59 0.85 6.48
C CYS A 10 -0.98 0.32 5.18
N LEU A 11 0.32 -0.01 5.18
CA LEU A 11 1.05 -0.61 4.06
C LEU A 11 1.32 -2.10 4.28
N SER A 12 1.13 -2.58 5.52
CA SER A 12 1.53 -3.91 5.95
C SER A 12 3.04 -4.17 5.82
N GLU A 13 3.86 -3.11 5.97
CA GLU A 13 5.32 -3.08 5.79
C GLU A 13 6.05 -3.13 7.16
N ALA A 14 7.14 -3.88 7.25
CA ALA A 14 8.11 -4.00 8.32
C ALA A 14 9.53 -3.53 7.93
N ALA A 15 9.94 -2.40 8.50
CA ALA A 15 11.34 -1.99 8.50
C ALA A 15 12.07 -2.55 9.73
N TYR A 16 13.38 -2.71 9.67
CA TYR A 16 14.16 -3.28 10.77
C TYR A 16 15.31 -2.39 11.21
N TYR A 17 15.39 -2.13 12.51
CA TYR A 17 16.52 -1.50 13.17
C TYR A 17 17.34 -2.57 13.91
N ILE A 18 18.60 -2.76 13.53
CA ILE A 18 19.52 -3.74 14.12
C ILE A 18 20.69 -2.98 14.73
N GLU A 19 21.09 -3.28 15.97
CA GLU A 19 22.23 -2.63 16.60
C GLU A 19 23.09 -3.58 17.42
N SER A 20 24.40 -3.36 17.36
CA SER A 20 25.38 -3.94 18.27
C SER A 20 26.55 -3.00 18.50
N GLU A 21 26.91 -2.84 19.78
CA GLU A 21 28.10 -2.10 20.22
C GLU A 21 28.20 -0.66 19.66
N GLY A 22 27.06 0.02 19.50
CA GLY A 22 27.01 1.39 19.00
C GLY A 22 27.06 1.51 17.48
N GLU A 23 26.97 0.42 16.74
CA GLU A 23 26.75 0.42 15.29
C GLU A 23 25.35 -0.09 14.95
N ALA A 24 24.62 0.62 14.09
CA ALA A 24 23.29 0.26 13.67
C ALA A 24 23.18 0.04 12.16
N ALA A 25 22.32 -0.89 11.75
CA ALA A 25 21.91 -1.10 10.37
C ALA A 25 20.39 -0.97 10.30
N ILE A 26 19.90 -0.30 9.25
CA ILE A 26 18.47 -0.24 8.93
C ILE A 26 18.24 -1.10 7.70
N ILE A 27 17.16 -1.87 7.68
CA ILE A 27 16.72 -2.64 6.51
C ILE A 27 15.35 -2.12 6.10
N ASP A 28 15.20 -1.82 4.82
CA ASP A 28 13.97 -1.34 4.16
C ASP A 28 13.33 -0.14 4.89
N PRO A 29 14.06 0.98 5.08
CA PRO A 29 13.50 2.15 5.74
C PRO A 29 12.27 2.71 5.02
N LEU A 30 11.21 2.99 5.78
CA LEU A 30 10.08 3.78 5.32
C LEU A 30 10.48 5.22 5.03
N ARG A 31 9.60 5.91 4.31
CA ARG A 31 9.78 7.30 3.88
C ARG A 31 10.15 8.26 5.00
N ASP A 32 9.46 8.15 6.14
CA ASP A 32 9.70 8.98 7.31
C ASP A 32 10.80 8.39 8.19
N ILE A 33 11.95 9.08 8.23
CA ILE A 33 13.18 8.53 8.79
C ILE A 33 13.40 8.80 10.29
N GLU A 34 12.52 9.61 10.90
CA GLU A 34 12.74 10.17 12.24
C GLU A 34 12.83 9.10 13.33
N GLU A 35 12.06 8.03 13.22
CA GLU A 35 12.09 6.94 14.22
C GLU A 35 13.45 6.22 14.21
N TYR A 36 14.06 6.02 13.04
CA TYR A 36 15.40 5.41 12.94
C TYR A 36 16.47 6.30 13.58
N LEU A 37 16.42 7.60 13.31
CA LEU A 37 17.34 8.58 13.89
C LEU A 37 17.13 8.70 15.41
N TYR A 38 15.89 8.67 15.88
CA TYR A 38 15.56 8.66 17.30
C TYR A 38 16.11 7.42 18.00
N LEU A 39 15.91 6.22 17.43
CA LEU A 39 16.45 4.98 17.96
C LEU A 39 17.98 5.01 18.01
N ALA A 40 18.65 5.48 16.96
CA ALA A 40 20.10 5.64 16.92
C ALA A 40 20.61 6.55 18.05
N ARG A 41 20.00 7.75 18.22
CA ARG A 41 20.33 8.67 19.32
C ARG A 41 20.10 8.04 20.70
N LYS A 42 18.94 7.42 20.91
CA LYS A 42 18.56 6.78 22.18
C LYS A 42 19.53 5.66 22.56
N ARG A 43 20.01 4.91 21.57
CA ARG A 43 20.96 3.80 21.76
C ARG A 43 22.43 4.23 21.69
N LYS A 44 22.71 5.51 21.45
CA LYS A 44 24.05 6.05 21.23
C LYS A 44 24.79 5.29 20.13
N ALA A 45 24.06 4.95 19.07
CA ALA A 45 24.57 4.22 17.93
C ALA A 45 24.70 5.11 16.70
N THR A 46 25.64 4.77 15.83
CA THR A 46 25.79 5.37 14.50
C THR A 46 25.17 4.42 13.48
N ILE A 47 24.24 4.94 12.66
CA ILE A 47 23.73 4.19 11.51
C ILE A 47 24.87 4.04 10.52
N LYS A 48 25.28 2.80 10.28
CA LYS A 48 26.45 2.42 9.49
C LYS A 48 26.07 1.91 8.12
N TYR A 49 24.90 1.29 7.99
CA TYR A 49 24.38 0.75 6.74
C TYR A 49 22.88 0.95 6.64
N ILE A 50 22.43 1.22 5.42
CA ILE A 50 21.03 1.19 5.03
C ILE A 50 20.92 0.11 3.98
N PHE A 51 20.32 -1.02 4.31
CA PHE A 51 20.12 -2.12 3.39
C PHE A 51 18.73 -2.02 2.77
N GLU A 52 18.67 -2.24 1.47
CA GLU A 52 17.43 -2.41 0.73
C GLU A 52 17.39 -3.84 0.21
N THR A 53 16.30 -4.55 0.48
CA THR A 53 16.13 -5.93 0.01
C THR A 53 15.85 -5.97 -1.47
N HIS A 54 15.09 -5.00 -2.00
CA HIS A 54 14.70 -4.87 -3.39
C HIS A 54 14.18 -3.46 -3.71
N PHE A 55 13.85 -3.16 -4.96
CA PHE A 55 13.05 -1.98 -5.29
C PHE A 55 11.59 -2.19 -4.88
N HIS A 56 11.22 -1.63 -3.72
CA HIS A 56 9.84 -1.66 -3.23
C HIS A 56 8.88 -1.05 -4.25
N ALA A 57 7.74 -1.70 -4.44
CA ALA A 57 6.74 -1.30 -5.42
C ALA A 57 5.50 -0.68 -4.73
N ASP A 58 5.23 -0.99 -3.49
CA ASP A 58 4.05 -0.55 -2.76
C ASP A 58 4.29 0.74 -1.96
N PHE A 59 5.55 1.11 -1.72
CA PHE A 59 5.91 2.38 -1.08
C PHE A 59 7.22 2.96 -1.64
N VAL A 60 7.45 4.24 -1.35
CA VAL A 60 8.72 4.92 -1.58
C VAL A 60 9.54 4.84 -0.30
N SER A 61 10.69 4.16 -0.38
CA SER A 61 11.60 4.02 0.75
C SER A 61 12.21 5.36 1.15
N GLY A 62 12.67 5.45 2.40
CA GLY A 62 13.40 6.60 2.94
C GLY A 62 14.92 6.49 2.81
N HIS A 63 15.45 5.56 2.00
CA HIS A 63 16.89 5.31 1.89
C HIS A 63 17.73 6.55 1.54
N LEU A 64 17.30 7.44 0.63
CA LEU A 64 18.07 8.64 0.28
C LEU A 64 18.06 9.66 1.43
N ASP A 65 16.90 9.93 2.01
CA ASP A 65 16.77 10.87 3.13
C ASP A 65 17.57 10.38 4.33
N LEU A 66 17.50 9.08 4.63
CA LEU A 66 18.24 8.47 5.72
C LEU A 66 19.75 8.46 5.45
N ALA A 67 20.18 8.19 4.22
CA ALA A 67 21.58 8.24 3.83
C ALA A 67 22.13 9.67 3.96
N GLN A 68 21.37 10.67 3.52
CA GLN A 68 21.73 12.08 3.67
C GLN A 68 21.84 12.48 5.15
N ALA A 69 20.88 12.08 5.99
CA ALA A 69 20.85 12.44 7.40
C ALA A 69 21.92 11.73 8.24
N SER A 70 22.27 10.48 7.90
CA SER A 70 23.19 9.65 8.68
C SER A 70 24.62 9.57 8.12
N GLY A 71 24.80 9.82 6.83
CA GLY A 71 26.03 9.57 6.09
C GLY A 71 26.29 8.08 5.79
N ALA A 72 25.35 7.18 6.11
CA ALA A 72 25.48 5.76 5.84
C ALA A 72 25.30 5.46 4.34
N PRO A 73 26.08 4.52 3.76
CA PRO A 73 25.85 4.04 2.41
C PRO A 73 24.56 3.23 2.32
N ILE A 74 23.88 3.39 1.19
CA ILE A 74 22.76 2.57 0.77
C ILE A 74 23.34 1.32 0.11
N VAL A 75 22.95 0.16 0.61
CA VAL A 75 23.43 -1.15 0.19
C VAL A 75 22.29 -1.88 -0.49
N TYR A 76 22.53 -2.28 -1.73
CA TYR A 76 21.64 -3.11 -2.51
C TYR A 76 22.35 -4.38 -2.96
N GLY A 77 21.57 -5.39 -3.33
CA GLY A 77 22.07 -6.65 -3.86
C GLY A 77 22.75 -6.56 -5.24
N PRO A 78 23.21 -7.71 -5.77
CA PRO A 78 23.73 -7.81 -7.13
C PRO A 78 22.76 -7.27 -8.19
N GLU A 79 23.30 -6.90 -9.35
CA GLU A 79 22.53 -6.46 -10.53
C GLU A 79 21.70 -5.17 -10.38
N THR A 80 21.72 -4.54 -9.20
CA THR A 80 20.98 -3.29 -8.94
C THR A 80 21.54 -2.09 -9.70
N GLU A 81 20.73 -1.44 -10.52
CA GLU A 81 21.06 -0.18 -11.21
C GLU A 81 20.17 0.97 -10.74
N THR A 82 20.79 2.09 -10.35
CA THR A 82 20.12 3.28 -9.81
C THR A 82 20.68 4.56 -10.45
N ASN A 83 19.93 5.67 -10.35
CA ASN A 83 20.42 7.00 -10.75
C ASN A 83 21.17 7.74 -9.63
N PHE A 84 21.29 7.14 -8.45
CA PHE A 84 21.98 7.66 -7.29
C PHE A 84 23.07 6.68 -6.81
N PRO A 85 24.07 7.14 -6.02
CA PRO A 85 25.14 6.28 -5.55
C PRO A 85 24.65 5.18 -4.60
N ILE A 86 25.07 3.95 -4.86
CA ILE A 86 24.82 2.79 -3.99
C ILE A 86 26.12 1.99 -3.79
N TYR A 87 26.18 1.24 -2.70
CA TYR A 87 27.07 0.10 -2.56
C TYR A 87 26.36 -1.13 -3.14
N ARG A 88 26.80 -1.56 -4.33
CA ARG A 88 26.30 -2.80 -4.96
C ARG A 88 27.02 -4.00 -4.36
N ALA A 89 26.37 -4.66 -3.39
CA ALA A 89 26.91 -5.83 -2.71
C ALA A 89 26.98 -7.05 -3.63
N LYS A 90 27.89 -7.96 -3.30
CA LYS A 90 28.00 -9.28 -3.94
C LYS A 90 27.24 -10.32 -3.13
N ASP A 91 26.77 -11.36 -3.81
CA ASP A 91 26.28 -12.56 -3.12
C ASP A 91 27.39 -13.15 -2.22
N GLY A 92 27.02 -13.47 -0.97
CA GLY A 92 27.92 -13.95 0.09
C GLY A 92 28.79 -12.86 0.73
N GLU A 93 28.61 -11.58 0.38
CA GLU A 93 29.37 -10.49 1.00
C GLU A 93 28.96 -10.26 2.46
N VAL A 94 29.94 -10.00 3.33
CA VAL A 94 29.73 -9.89 4.78
C VAL A 94 30.06 -8.49 5.28
N PHE A 95 29.06 -7.86 5.91
CA PHE A 95 29.15 -6.53 6.53
C PHE A 95 29.26 -6.66 8.04
N LYS A 96 30.21 -5.95 8.65
CA LYS A 96 30.43 -5.97 10.11
C LYS A 96 29.60 -4.92 10.83
N LEU A 97 28.89 -5.32 11.88
CA LEU A 97 28.03 -4.45 12.68
C LEU A 97 28.29 -4.69 14.18
N GLY A 98 29.22 -3.93 14.75
CA GLY A 98 29.78 -4.18 16.08
C GLY A 98 30.31 -5.62 16.18
N SER A 99 29.81 -6.36 17.16
CA SER A 99 30.10 -7.78 17.34
C SER A 99 29.39 -8.72 16.34
N LEU A 100 28.43 -8.24 15.55
CA LEU A 100 27.61 -9.03 14.64
C LEU A 100 28.13 -8.94 13.20
N SER A 101 27.53 -9.73 12.32
CA SER A 101 27.70 -9.55 10.87
C SER A 101 26.42 -9.85 10.10
N ILE A 102 26.25 -9.15 8.98
CA ILE A 102 25.15 -9.34 8.03
C ILE A 102 25.75 -9.88 6.73
N GLU A 103 25.32 -11.05 6.29
CA GLU A 103 25.72 -11.67 5.03
C GLU A 103 24.62 -11.49 3.98
N VAL A 104 25.00 -11.05 2.79
CA VAL A 104 24.07 -10.87 1.66
C VAL A 104 23.84 -12.20 0.96
N LEU A 105 22.58 -12.58 0.77
CA LEU A 105 22.17 -13.73 -0.03
C LEU A 105 21.36 -13.20 -1.22
N HIS A 106 21.90 -13.31 -2.43
CA HIS A 106 21.16 -12.91 -3.62
C HIS A 106 20.04 -13.93 -3.88
N THR A 107 18.81 -13.43 -3.90
CA THR A 107 17.59 -14.24 -3.95
C THR A 107 16.61 -13.69 -4.99
N PRO A 108 16.99 -13.66 -6.28
CA PRO A 108 16.11 -13.20 -7.34
C PRO A 108 14.83 -14.04 -7.39
N GLY A 109 13.72 -13.40 -7.71
CA GLY A 109 12.42 -14.07 -7.82
C GLY A 109 11.26 -13.09 -7.75
N HIS A 110 11.15 -12.37 -6.63
CA HIS A 110 10.19 -11.27 -6.53
C HIS A 110 10.59 -10.10 -7.46
N THR A 111 11.85 -9.69 -7.36
CA THR A 111 12.55 -8.84 -8.34
C THR A 111 13.91 -9.46 -8.67
N LEU A 112 14.65 -8.89 -9.62
CA LEU A 112 15.95 -9.41 -10.06
C LEU A 112 17.07 -9.13 -9.05
N GLU A 113 17.03 -7.96 -8.41
CA GLU A 113 18.00 -7.55 -7.40
C GLU A 113 17.69 -8.04 -5.98
N SER A 114 16.51 -8.64 -5.79
CA SER A 114 16.02 -9.16 -4.51
C SER A 114 17.12 -9.91 -3.76
N SER A 115 17.36 -9.49 -2.51
CA SER A 115 18.39 -10.04 -1.64
C SER A 115 17.90 -10.17 -0.22
N CYS A 116 18.22 -11.30 0.40
CA CYS A 116 18.03 -11.52 1.82
C CYS A 116 19.28 -11.16 2.61
N TYR A 117 19.11 -10.71 3.85
CA TYR A 117 20.20 -10.34 4.74
C TYR A 117 20.26 -11.27 5.95
N LEU A 118 21.27 -12.14 6.00
CA LEU A 118 21.46 -13.13 7.05
C LEU A 118 22.28 -12.53 8.21
N LEU A 119 21.63 -12.32 9.34
CA LEU A 119 22.28 -11.85 10.56
C LEU A 119 22.93 -13.02 11.30
N ARG A 120 24.22 -12.86 11.60
CA ARG A 120 25.03 -13.81 12.36
C ARG A 120 25.48 -13.20 13.68
N GLU A 121 25.50 -14.04 14.71
CA GLU A 121 26.06 -13.68 16.01
C GLU A 121 27.59 -13.58 15.97
N ALA A 122 28.19 -13.15 17.08
CA ALA A 122 29.65 -13.01 17.21
C ALA A 122 30.43 -14.32 17.00
N ASN A 123 29.80 -15.48 17.25
CA ASN A 123 30.37 -16.81 17.01
C ASN A 123 30.24 -17.27 15.54
N GLY A 124 29.58 -16.48 14.67
CA GLY A 124 29.33 -16.79 13.27
C GLY A 124 28.05 -17.60 13.00
N ASN A 125 27.31 -18.01 14.03
CA ASN A 125 26.07 -18.77 13.87
C ASN A 125 24.95 -17.88 13.30
N PRO A 126 24.17 -18.39 12.33
CA PRO A 126 22.93 -17.74 11.89
C PRO A 126 21.97 -17.51 13.05
N TYR A 127 21.39 -16.31 13.15
CA TYR A 127 20.40 -15.97 14.17
C TYR A 127 19.04 -15.62 13.56
N ALA A 128 19.04 -14.73 12.59
CA ALA A 128 17.85 -14.26 11.89
C ALA A 128 18.18 -13.97 10.43
N ILE A 129 17.18 -13.99 9.57
CA ILE A 129 17.28 -13.58 8.17
C ILE A 129 16.16 -12.60 7.85
N PHE A 130 16.54 -11.47 7.26
CA PHE A 130 15.61 -10.49 6.73
C PHE A 130 15.36 -10.83 5.28
N THR A 131 14.15 -11.30 4.98
CA THR A 131 13.83 -11.96 3.71
C THR A 131 13.24 -11.02 2.66
N GLY A 132 12.98 -9.75 3.01
CA GLY A 132 12.26 -8.82 2.16
C GLY A 132 10.98 -9.48 1.66
N ASP A 133 10.77 -9.43 0.35
CA ASP A 133 9.66 -10.07 -0.34
C ASP A 133 10.04 -11.41 -0.97
N THR A 134 11.17 -12.03 -0.60
CA THR A 134 11.52 -13.38 -1.08
C THR A 134 10.68 -14.46 -0.38
N LEU A 135 10.50 -14.35 0.93
CA LEU A 135 9.78 -15.30 1.77
C LEU A 135 8.99 -14.56 2.85
N PHE A 136 7.70 -14.81 2.93
CA PHE A 136 6.81 -14.29 3.96
C PHE A 136 6.48 -15.36 5.00
N VAL A 137 5.72 -14.97 6.03
CA VAL A 137 5.06 -15.93 6.92
C VAL A 137 3.89 -16.57 6.17
N GLY A 138 4.01 -17.86 5.85
CA GLY A 138 2.98 -18.65 5.17
C GLY A 138 2.90 -18.47 3.65
N ASP A 139 3.72 -17.59 3.06
CA ASP A 139 3.69 -17.27 1.62
C ASP A 139 5.08 -16.89 1.08
N VAL A 140 5.17 -16.51 -0.20
CA VAL A 140 6.36 -15.98 -0.88
C VAL A 140 5.99 -14.75 -1.71
N GLY A 141 7.00 -13.98 -2.15
CA GLY A 141 6.80 -12.87 -3.06
C GLY A 141 6.13 -13.28 -4.35
N ARG A 142 5.19 -12.46 -4.81
CA ARG A 142 4.62 -12.62 -6.16
C ARG A 142 5.72 -12.45 -7.22
N PRO A 143 5.80 -13.35 -8.22
CA PRO A 143 6.83 -13.33 -9.26
C PRO A 143 6.35 -12.65 -10.55
N ASP A 144 5.54 -11.60 -10.49
CA ASP A 144 4.97 -10.92 -11.66
C ASP A 144 5.12 -9.38 -11.58
N LEU A 145 5.98 -8.90 -10.67
CA LEU A 145 6.38 -7.50 -10.62
C LEU A 145 7.59 -7.22 -11.53
N SER A 146 7.73 -5.95 -11.90
CA SER A 146 8.71 -5.36 -12.84
C SER A 146 10.05 -6.12 -12.96
N SER A 147 10.26 -6.79 -14.10
CA SER A 147 11.45 -7.62 -14.40
C SER A 147 12.01 -7.41 -15.81
N GLY A 148 11.71 -6.25 -16.41
CA GLY A 148 12.05 -5.96 -17.79
C GLY A 148 11.25 -6.84 -18.76
N ASN A 149 11.91 -7.84 -19.36
CA ASN A 149 11.32 -8.69 -20.40
C ASN A 149 10.96 -10.11 -19.93
N LEU A 150 11.14 -10.42 -18.64
CA LEU A 150 10.91 -11.77 -18.12
C LEU A 150 9.42 -12.02 -17.85
N GLY A 151 8.97 -13.23 -18.17
CA GLY A 151 7.65 -13.72 -17.79
C GLY A 151 7.58 -14.10 -16.31
N ARG A 152 6.37 -14.15 -15.77
CA ARG A 152 6.15 -14.53 -14.35
C ARG A 152 6.62 -15.94 -14.02
N GLU A 153 6.56 -16.86 -14.98
CA GLU A 153 7.02 -18.24 -14.81
C GLU A 153 8.56 -18.30 -14.71
N GLU A 154 9.27 -17.39 -15.37
CA GLU A 154 10.73 -17.28 -15.28
C GLU A 154 11.17 -16.73 -13.92
N LEU A 155 10.49 -15.69 -13.44
CA LEU A 155 10.68 -15.15 -12.09
C LEU A 155 10.34 -16.19 -11.01
N ALA A 156 9.24 -16.92 -11.15
CA ALA A 156 8.88 -18.01 -10.23
C ALA A 156 9.95 -19.11 -10.22
N SER A 157 10.51 -19.41 -11.40
CA SER A 157 11.61 -20.34 -11.56
C SER A 157 12.89 -19.87 -10.83
N MET A 158 13.20 -18.57 -10.87
CA MET A 158 14.30 -17.98 -10.10
C MET A 158 14.02 -18.02 -8.59
N LEU A 159 12.81 -17.68 -8.18
CA LEU A 159 12.40 -17.69 -6.77
C LEU A 159 12.55 -19.09 -6.17
N TYR A 160 12.12 -20.14 -6.89
CA TYR A 160 12.33 -21.52 -6.46
C TYR A 160 13.83 -21.82 -6.23
N ASP A 161 14.69 -21.45 -7.18
CA ASP A 161 16.13 -21.67 -7.07
C ASP A 161 16.74 -20.92 -5.89
N SER A 162 16.31 -19.68 -5.65
CA SER A 162 16.71 -18.85 -4.51
C SER A 162 16.33 -19.51 -3.18
N LEU A 163 15.07 -19.92 -3.03
CA LEU A 163 14.59 -20.59 -1.82
C LEU A 163 15.33 -21.91 -1.56
N GLN A 164 15.46 -22.77 -2.57
CA GLN A 164 16.06 -24.09 -2.41
C GLN A 164 17.58 -24.04 -2.17
N LYS A 165 18.30 -23.11 -2.81
CA LYS A 165 19.77 -23.05 -2.73
C LYS A 165 20.28 -22.17 -1.60
N LYS A 166 19.54 -21.13 -1.21
CA LYS A 166 20.01 -20.12 -0.24
C LYS A 166 19.30 -20.19 1.10
N ILE A 167 17.99 -20.43 1.10
CA ILE A 167 17.16 -20.35 2.31
C ILE A 167 16.98 -21.72 2.96
N MET A 168 16.55 -22.73 2.21
CA MET A 168 16.31 -24.09 2.70
C MET A 168 17.51 -24.74 3.42
N PRO A 169 18.78 -24.51 3.02
CA PRO A 169 19.94 -25.06 3.72
C PRO A 169 20.21 -24.45 5.10
N LEU A 170 19.58 -23.33 5.44
CA LEU A 170 19.80 -22.66 6.72
C LEU A 170 19.15 -23.44 7.89
N PRO A 171 19.64 -23.24 9.14
CA PRO A 171 19.13 -23.94 10.30
C PRO A 171 17.67 -23.59 10.62
N ASP A 172 16.89 -24.58 11.03
CA ASP A 172 15.45 -24.41 11.32
C ASP A 172 15.12 -23.40 12.42
N HIS A 173 16.06 -23.14 13.34
CA HIS A 173 15.83 -22.26 14.49
C HIS A 173 15.97 -20.77 14.16
N ILE A 174 16.46 -20.40 12.96
CA ILE A 174 16.63 -18.98 12.64
C ILE A 174 15.27 -18.29 12.51
N LEU A 175 15.22 -17.03 12.94
CA LEU A 175 14.05 -16.18 12.77
C LEU A 175 13.96 -15.70 11.32
N ILE A 176 12.73 -15.66 10.80
CA ILE A 176 12.39 -15.08 9.50
C ILE A 176 11.72 -13.73 9.74
N TYR A 177 12.27 -12.69 9.12
CA TYR A 177 11.78 -11.31 9.16
C TYR A 177 11.49 -10.81 7.73
N PRO A 178 10.26 -10.96 7.23
CA PRO A 178 9.87 -10.46 5.92
C PRO A 178 9.71 -8.93 5.89
N ALA A 179 9.67 -8.31 4.71
CA ALA A 179 9.25 -6.90 4.62
C ALA A 179 7.73 -6.81 4.86
N HIS A 180 6.92 -7.62 4.19
CA HIS A 180 5.46 -7.51 4.32
C HIS A 180 4.78 -8.52 5.25
N GLY A 181 3.59 -8.15 5.74
CA GLY A 181 2.66 -8.99 6.51
C GLY A 181 1.23 -8.96 5.99
N ALA A 182 0.28 -9.53 6.77
CA ALA A 182 -1.13 -9.64 6.38
C ALA A 182 -1.72 -8.35 5.78
N GLY A 183 -2.37 -8.48 4.63
CA GLY A 183 -3.02 -7.39 3.89
C GLY A 183 -2.17 -6.75 2.79
N SER A 184 -0.87 -7.06 2.68
CA SER A 184 -0.06 -6.59 1.56
C SER A 184 -0.47 -7.24 0.23
N SER A 185 -0.36 -6.47 -0.87
CA SER A 185 -0.56 -6.95 -2.25
C SER A 185 0.71 -7.52 -2.89
N CYS A 186 1.82 -7.58 -2.15
CA CYS A 186 3.09 -8.17 -2.59
C CYS A 186 3.13 -9.71 -2.46
N GLY A 187 2.19 -10.30 -1.73
CA GLY A 187 1.94 -11.75 -1.74
C GLY A 187 0.45 -12.07 -1.81
N LYS A 188 0.14 -13.37 -1.89
CA LYS A 188 -1.20 -13.88 -2.16
C LYS A 188 -2.03 -14.03 -0.88
N ASN A 189 -1.45 -14.61 0.16
CA ASN A 189 -2.10 -15.01 1.41
C ASN A 189 -1.13 -14.92 2.60
N LEU A 190 -0.62 -13.71 2.90
CA LEU A 190 0.29 -13.52 4.02
C LEU A 190 -0.39 -13.85 5.37
N GLY A 191 0.32 -14.61 6.20
CA GLY A 191 -0.12 -14.98 7.54
C GLY A 191 -0.26 -13.76 8.48
N PRO A 192 -0.97 -13.94 9.61
CA PRO A 192 -1.24 -12.85 10.56
C PRO A 192 -0.01 -12.42 11.37
N ASP A 193 1.01 -13.27 11.45
CA ASP A 193 2.22 -13.00 12.22
C ASP A 193 3.24 -12.20 11.40
N THR A 194 3.99 -11.31 12.06
CA THR A 194 4.98 -10.44 11.42
C THR A 194 6.39 -11.03 11.40
N TYR A 195 6.58 -12.23 11.94
CA TYR A 195 7.82 -13.01 11.90
C TYR A 195 7.52 -14.50 12.11
N SER A 196 8.46 -15.37 11.72
CA SER A 196 8.34 -16.83 11.90
C SER A 196 9.71 -17.45 12.20
N THR A 197 9.79 -18.79 12.20
CA THR A 197 11.06 -19.52 12.16
C THR A 197 11.15 -20.30 10.86
N LEU A 198 12.36 -20.49 10.34
CA LEU A 198 12.55 -21.26 9.10
C LEU A 198 11.99 -22.69 9.23
N GLY A 199 12.14 -23.30 10.40
CA GLY A 199 11.62 -24.64 10.68
C GLY A 199 10.10 -24.73 10.65
N GLU A 200 9.39 -23.65 10.97
CA GLU A 200 7.94 -23.58 10.85
C GLU A 200 7.54 -23.40 9.39
N GLU A 201 8.16 -22.45 8.68
CA GLU A 201 7.88 -22.23 7.25
C GLU A 201 8.14 -23.50 6.41
N LYS A 202 9.21 -24.25 6.69
CA LYS A 202 9.46 -25.55 6.03
C LYS A 202 8.31 -26.56 6.20
N LYS A 203 7.55 -26.48 7.31
CA LYS A 203 6.44 -27.39 7.61
C LYS A 203 5.09 -26.91 7.09
N THR A 204 4.87 -25.60 7.04
CA THR A 204 3.54 -25.02 6.82
C THR A 204 3.44 -24.19 5.54
N ASN A 205 4.51 -23.55 5.09
CA ASN A 205 4.51 -22.72 3.89
C ASN A 205 4.29 -23.59 2.65
N TYR A 206 3.22 -23.32 1.91
CA TYR A 206 2.84 -24.14 0.76
C TYR A 206 3.92 -24.13 -0.33
N ALA A 207 4.59 -23.00 -0.52
CA ALA A 207 5.59 -22.81 -1.55
C ALA A 207 6.86 -23.61 -1.23
N LEU A 208 7.30 -23.61 0.03
CA LEU A 208 8.46 -24.40 0.46
C LEU A 208 8.22 -25.91 0.42
N ARG A 209 6.95 -26.32 0.41
CA ARG A 209 6.53 -27.73 0.40
C ARG A 209 6.27 -28.31 -0.99
N ALA A 210 6.37 -27.51 -2.05
CA ALA A 210 6.21 -27.99 -3.41
C ALA A 210 7.17 -29.16 -3.70
N SER A 211 6.66 -30.24 -4.30
CA SER A 211 7.43 -31.47 -4.53
C SER A 211 8.36 -31.35 -5.74
N SER A 212 8.11 -30.37 -6.62
CA SER A 212 8.95 -30.05 -7.77
C SER A 212 8.89 -28.55 -8.10
N LYS A 213 9.82 -28.12 -8.97
CA LYS A 213 9.87 -26.75 -9.48
C LYS A 213 8.63 -26.38 -10.29
N GLU A 214 8.08 -27.33 -11.05
CA GLU A 214 6.86 -27.14 -11.84
C GLU A 214 5.63 -26.96 -10.94
N GLU A 215 5.52 -27.74 -9.87
CA GLU A 215 4.45 -27.59 -8.87
C GLU A 215 4.57 -26.23 -8.16
N PHE A 216 5.79 -25.81 -7.82
CA PHE A 216 6.05 -24.49 -7.25
C PHE A 216 5.57 -23.38 -8.19
N ILE A 217 6.06 -23.35 -9.44
CA ILE A 217 5.73 -22.30 -10.42
C ILE A 217 4.23 -22.21 -10.59
N LYS A 218 3.54 -23.34 -10.73
CA LYS A 218 2.09 -23.39 -10.83
C LYS A 218 1.43 -22.76 -9.59
N ALA A 219 1.81 -23.22 -8.38
CA ALA A 219 1.18 -22.78 -7.14
C ALA A 219 1.38 -21.27 -6.85
N VAL A 220 2.53 -20.70 -7.20
CA VAL A 220 2.84 -19.28 -6.94
C VAL A 220 2.33 -18.34 -8.04
N THR A 221 2.00 -18.84 -9.23
CA THR A 221 1.48 -18.02 -10.34
C THR A 221 -0.04 -18.10 -10.51
N GLU A 222 -0.68 -19.18 -10.01
CA GLU A 222 -2.14 -19.33 -10.06
C GLU A 222 -2.85 -18.42 -9.05
N GLY A 223 -3.92 -17.76 -9.50
CA GLY A 223 -4.77 -16.90 -8.66
C GLY A 223 -4.12 -15.58 -8.25
N LEU A 224 -3.08 -15.12 -8.96
CA LEU A 224 -2.57 -13.76 -8.79
C LEU A 224 -3.49 -12.76 -9.48
N HIS A 225 -3.91 -11.74 -8.72
CA HIS A 225 -4.56 -10.56 -9.28
C HIS A 225 -3.54 -9.61 -9.89
N ALA A 226 -3.97 -8.79 -10.84
CA ALA A 226 -3.11 -7.75 -11.40
C ALA A 226 -2.53 -6.87 -10.28
N PRO A 227 -1.23 -6.51 -10.33
CA PRO A 227 -0.66 -5.60 -9.35
C PRO A 227 -1.30 -4.21 -9.48
N PRO A 228 -1.41 -3.45 -8.39
CA PRO A 228 -1.86 -2.06 -8.46
C PRO A 228 -1.00 -1.25 -9.45
N LEU A 229 -1.62 -0.40 -10.26
CA LEU A 229 -0.91 0.32 -11.34
C LEU A 229 0.23 1.21 -10.80
N TYR A 230 0.08 1.73 -9.59
CA TYR A 230 1.10 2.57 -8.96
C TYR A 230 2.37 1.81 -8.56
N PHE A 231 2.34 0.47 -8.56
CA PHE A 231 3.50 -0.34 -8.20
C PHE A 231 4.70 -0.06 -9.11
N ALA A 232 4.46 0.05 -10.41
CA ALA A 232 5.49 0.41 -11.37
C ALA A 232 6.02 1.84 -11.15
N VAL A 233 5.17 2.75 -10.68
CA VAL A 233 5.55 4.15 -10.39
C VAL A 233 6.48 4.21 -9.19
N ASN A 234 6.14 3.57 -8.08
CA ASN A 234 6.97 3.56 -6.87
C ASN A 234 8.29 2.81 -7.08
N ALA A 235 8.28 1.65 -7.75
CA ALA A 235 9.51 0.94 -8.09
C ALA A 235 10.43 1.83 -8.95
N ARG A 236 9.87 2.59 -9.89
CA ARG A 236 10.64 3.58 -10.66
C ARG A 236 11.17 4.71 -9.77
N ILE A 237 10.36 5.27 -8.88
CA ILE A 237 10.78 6.33 -7.94
C ILE A 237 11.93 5.84 -7.05
N ASN A 238 11.84 4.63 -6.49
CA ASN A 238 12.89 4.03 -5.68
C ASN A 238 14.18 3.74 -6.48
N LYS A 239 14.07 3.49 -7.79
CA LYS A 239 15.22 3.26 -8.68
C LYS A 239 15.88 4.55 -9.15
N GLU A 240 15.09 5.54 -9.50
CA GLU A 240 15.53 6.78 -10.14
C GLU A 240 15.85 7.89 -9.12
N GLY A 241 15.34 7.77 -7.90
CA GLY A 241 15.46 8.74 -6.83
C GLY A 241 14.29 9.72 -6.78
N TYR A 242 14.26 10.50 -5.70
CA TYR A 242 13.14 11.35 -5.33
C TYR A 242 13.61 12.63 -4.61
N GLU A 243 12.74 13.63 -4.58
CA GLU A 243 12.90 14.83 -3.75
C GLU A 243 12.84 14.48 -2.26
N SER A 244 13.41 15.31 -1.40
CA SER A 244 13.44 15.02 0.04
C SER A 244 12.05 15.12 0.67
N LEU A 245 11.77 14.33 1.71
CA LEU A 245 10.51 14.46 2.44
C LEU A 245 10.33 15.89 3.01
N ASP A 246 11.40 16.54 3.45
CA ASP A 246 11.35 17.90 4.00
C ASP A 246 10.84 18.94 2.98
N GLU A 247 11.24 18.84 1.70
CA GLU A 247 10.76 19.72 0.63
C GLU A 247 9.27 19.48 0.32
N ILE A 248 8.83 18.22 0.30
CA ILE A 248 7.40 17.88 0.15
C ILE A 248 6.60 18.44 1.32
N MET A 249 7.15 18.35 2.54
CA MET A 249 6.54 18.87 3.76
C MET A 249 6.45 20.40 3.76
N GLU A 250 7.48 21.11 3.30
CA GLU A 250 7.47 22.57 3.21
C GLU A 250 6.34 23.08 2.30
N ASN A 251 6.11 22.40 1.18
CA ASN A 251 5.05 22.74 0.25
C ASN A 251 3.67 22.27 0.75
N GLY A 252 3.57 21.03 1.20
CA GLY A 252 2.32 20.39 1.60
C GLY A 252 1.73 20.96 2.89
N LEU A 253 2.57 21.45 3.81
CA LEU A 253 2.15 22.08 5.07
C LEU A 253 1.93 23.59 4.98
N LYS A 254 1.79 24.13 3.78
CA LYS A 254 1.45 25.53 3.60
C LYS A 254 -0.06 25.75 3.84
N PRO A 255 -0.47 26.53 4.86
CA PRO A 255 -1.86 26.91 5.02
C PRO A 255 -2.27 27.84 3.86
N LEU A 256 -3.42 27.55 3.26
CA LEU A 256 -4.00 28.34 2.18
C LEU A 256 -5.22 29.08 2.72
N PRO A 257 -5.19 30.42 2.77
CA PRO A 257 -6.39 31.22 3.01
C PRO A 257 -7.45 30.91 1.96
N LEU A 258 -8.73 31.03 2.33
CA LEU A 258 -9.87 30.65 1.48
C LEU A 258 -9.76 31.19 0.05
N ASP A 259 -9.44 32.47 -0.13
CA ASP A 259 -9.34 33.08 -1.47
C ASP A 259 -8.25 32.41 -2.32
N ILE A 260 -7.09 32.10 -1.72
CA ILE A 260 -5.99 31.44 -2.41
C ILE A 260 -6.34 29.99 -2.74
N PHE A 261 -6.99 29.29 -1.82
CA PHE A 261 -7.49 27.93 -2.06
C PHE A 261 -8.48 27.93 -3.23
N LYS A 262 -9.44 28.86 -3.24
CA LYS A 262 -10.40 29.04 -4.33
C LYS A 262 -9.74 29.34 -5.67
N GLU A 263 -8.71 30.19 -5.71
CA GLU A 263 -7.97 30.43 -6.96
C GLU A 263 -7.26 29.16 -7.47
N LYS A 264 -6.71 28.33 -6.57
CA LYS A 264 -6.04 27.08 -6.97
C LYS A 264 -7.01 26.05 -7.55
N ILE A 265 -8.18 25.87 -6.95
CA ILE A 265 -9.15 24.85 -7.39
C ILE A 265 -9.91 25.23 -8.68
N LYS A 266 -9.70 26.44 -9.21
CA LYS A 266 -10.19 26.82 -10.55
C LYS A 266 -9.36 26.20 -11.68
N ASP A 267 -8.16 25.73 -11.38
CA ASP A 267 -7.36 24.98 -12.33
C ASP A 267 -7.88 23.53 -12.38
N ASP A 268 -8.41 23.11 -13.53
CA ASP A 268 -8.93 21.76 -13.76
C ASP A 268 -7.87 20.66 -13.59
N GLN A 269 -6.58 21.02 -13.57
CA GLN A 269 -5.50 20.08 -13.25
C GLN A 269 -5.28 19.90 -11.75
N THR A 270 -5.75 20.82 -10.91
CA THR A 270 -5.62 20.73 -9.45
C THR A 270 -6.71 19.84 -8.86
N LEU A 271 -6.29 18.80 -8.14
CA LEU A 271 -7.18 17.93 -7.38
C LEU A 271 -7.38 18.46 -5.96
N VAL A 272 -8.62 18.44 -5.50
CA VAL A 272 -8.94 18.62 -4.08
C VAL A 272 -9.06 17.25 -3.46
N LEU A 273 -8.13 16.92 -2.56
CA LEU A 273 -8.17 15.69 -1.79
C LEU A 273 -8.68 16.00 -0.38
N ASP A 274 -9.85 15.46 -0.04
CA ASP A 274 -10.43 15.57 1.30
C ASP A 274 -10.10 14.29 2.08
N THR A 275 -9.42 14.44 3.21
CA THR A 275 -8.90 13.34 4.03
C THR A 275 -9.61 13.18 5.36
N ARG A 276 -10.69 13.94 5.58
CA ARG A 276 -11.56 13.80 6.75
C ARG A 276 -12.20 12.41 6.79
N LEU A 277 -12.70 12.02 7.95
CA LEU A 277 -13.47 10.78 8.11
C LEU A 277 -14.62 10.70 7.10
N SER A 278 -14.85 9.51 6.54
CA SER A 278 -15.91 9.26 5.55
C SER A 278 -17.29 9.71 6.05
N ALA A 279 -17.58 9.52 7.35
CA ALA A 279 -18.84 9.97 7.96
C ALA A 279 -19.00 11.50 7.88
N GLU A 280 -17.95 12.26 8.19
CA GLU A 280 -17.98 13.72 8.13
C GLU A 280 -18.01 14.25 6.69
N PHE A 281 -17.30 13.57 5.77
CA PHE A 281 -17.29 13.94 4.35
C PHE A 281 -18.69 13.88 3.75
N THR A 282 -19.46 12.81 4.04
CA THR A 282 -20.79 12.61 3.45
C THR A 282 -21.79 13.71 3.84
N GLU A 283 -21.64 14.32 5.01
CA GLU A 283 -22.50 15.41 5.50
C GLU A 283 -22.23 16.77 4.82
N GLY A 284 -21.08 16.92 4.17
CA GLY A 284 -20.72 18.13 3.45
C GLY A 284 -19.25 18.17 3.06
N PHE A 285 -18.97 18.57 1.83
CA PHE A 285 -17.61 18.73 1.31
C PHE A 285 -17.49 19.81 0.24
N VAL A 286 -16.25 20.20 -0.09
CA VAL A 286 -15.95 21.15 -1.17
C VAL A 286 -16.28 20.49 -2.52
N PRO A 287 -17.17 21.06 -3.35
CA PRO A 287 -17.55 20.45 -4.63
C PRO A 287 -16.35 20.04 -5.49
N GLY A 288 -16.42 18.84 -6.07
CA GLY A 288 -15.35 18.26 -6.89
C GLY A 288 -14.21 17.59 -6.11
N SER A 289 -14.26 17.56 -4.77
CA SER A 289 -13.27 16.83 -3.97
C SER A 289 -13.35 15.33 -4.16
N VAL A 290 -12.19 14.67 -4.12
CA VAL A 290 -12.08 13.22 -3.96
C VAL A 290 -11.90 12.93 -2.48
N SER A 291 -12.72 12.05 -1.93
CA SER A 291 -12.63 11.60 -0.53
C SER A 291 -11.70 10.40 -0.45
N ILE A 292 -10.63 10.49 0.34
CA ILE A 292 -9.87 9.32 0.80
C ILE A 292 -9.51 9.58 2.26
N GLY A 293 -10.29 9.02 3.18
CA GLY A 293 -10.14 9.26 4.62
C GLY A 293 -8.91 8.61 5.22
N LEU A 294 -8.36 9.21 6.29
CA LEU A 294 -7.21 8.64 7.02
C LEU A 294 -7.53 7.38 7.83
N ASP A 295 -8.82 7.10 8.07
CA ASP A 295 -9.36 5.98 8.85
C ASP A 295 -9.32 4.62 8.14
N GLY A 296 -8.97 4.59 6.85
CA GLY A 296 -8.79 3.36 6.09
C GLY A 296 -7.38 3.16 5.53
N ARG A 297 -7.29 2.38 4.44
CA ARG A 297 -6.05 2.15 3.68
C ARG A 297 -5.70 3.34 2.79
N PHE A 298 -5.63 4.54 3.39
CA PHE A 298 -5.46 5.83 2.71
C PHE A 298 -4.37 5.81 1.64
N ALA A 299 -3.17 5.37 1.99
CA ALA A 299 -2.01 5.41 1.10
C ALA A 299 -2.19 4.50 -0.14
N GLU A 300 -2.70 3.29 0.05
CA GLU A 300 -2.99 2.34 -1.04
C GLU A 300 -4.06 2.89 -1.99
N TRP A 301 -5.15 3.44 -1.47
CA TRP A 301 -6.21 4.02 -2.29
C TRP A 301 -5.77 5.30 -2.98
N ALA A 302 -4.97 6.15 -2.32
CA ALA A 302 -4.38 7.32 -2.95
C ALA A 302 -3.50 6.91 -4.12
N GLY A 303 -2.57 5.97 -3.94
CA GLY A 303 -1.72 5.46 -5.02
C GLY A 303 -2.52 4.83 -6.15
N SER A 304 -3.58 4.08 -5.82
CA SER A 304 -4.38 3.38 -6.83
C SER A 304 -5.30 4.30 -7.64
N LEU A 305 -5.77 5.40 -7.06
CA LEU A 305 -6.83 6.23 -7.66
C LEU A 305 -6.36 7.59 -8.16
N LEU A 306 -5.30 8.15 -7.54
CA LEU A 306 -4.89 9.52 -7.82
C LEU A 306 -3.72 9.55 -8.82
N PRO A 307 -3.74 10.51 -9.77
CA PRO A 307 -2.65 10.70 -10.71
C PRO A 307 -1.43 11.36 -10.05
N PHE A 308 -0.25 10.78 -10.25
CA PHE A 308 1.01 11.22 -9.64
C PHE A 308 1.57 12.52 -10.22
N ASP A 309 1.15 12.89 -11.42
CA ASP A 309 1.63 14.05 -12.18
C ASP A 309 0.79 15.31 -11.98
N LYS A 310 -0.31 15.22 -11.22
CA LYS A 310 -1.20 16.36 -10.96
C LYS A 310 -0.94 17.02 -9.62
N PRO A 311 -1.15 18.35 -9.51
CA PRO A 311 -1.08 19.04 -8.24
C PRO A 311 -2.30 18.73 -7.35
N PHE A 312 -2.05 18.68 -6.05
CA PHE A 312 -3.07 18.48 -5.01
C PHE A 312 -3.15 19.70 -4.10
N VAL A 313 -4.37 20.03 -3.67
CA VAL A 313 -4.61 20.81 -2.46
C VAL A 313 -5.45 19.97 -1.50
N LEU A 314 -5.16 20.11 -0.21
CA LEU A 314 -5.75 19.24 0.81
C LEU A 314 -6.89 19.94 1.55
N VAL A 315 -7.91 19.17 1.90
CA VAL A 315 -8.87 19.49 2.96
C VAL A 315 -8.70 18.41 4.02
N THR A 316 -8.26 18.79 5.21
CA THR A 316 -7.95 17.84 6.29
C THR A 316 -8.71 18.19 7.56
N GLU A 317 -8.79 17.25 8.48
CA GLU A 317 -9.04 17.59 9.89
C GLU A 317 -7.90 18.46 10.42
N PRO A 318 -8.19 19.51 11.21
CA PRO A 318 -7.16 20.31 11.85
C PRO A 318 -6.21 19.45 12.70
N GLY A 319 -4.91 19.56 12.44
CA GLY A 319 -3.86 18.78 13.13
C GLY A 319 -3.51 17.46 12.45
N LYS A 320 -4.20 17.09 11.35
CA LYS A 320 -3.91 15.89 10.54
C LYS A 320 -3.10 16.18 9.27
N GLU A 321 -2.79 17.44 8.98
CA GLU A 321 -2.10 17.89 7.77
C GLU A 321 -0.77 17.16 7.59
N LYS A 322 0.05 17.11 8.65
CA LYS A 322 1.35 16.41 8.64
C LYS A 322 1.19 14.91 8.39
N GLU A 323 0.21 14.27 9.00
CA GLU A 323 -0.05 12.85 8.78
C GLU A 323 -0.44 12.59 7.32
N THR A 324 -1.31 13.42 6.75
CA THR A 324 -1.73 13.34 5.35
C THR A 324 -0.54 13.45 4.39
N VAL A 325 0.28 14.51 4.53
CA VAL A 325 1.42 14.74 3.63
C VAL A 325 2.43 13.60 3.71
N VAL A 326 2.77 13.13 4.92
CA VAL A 326 3.69 12.00 5.10
C VAL A 326 3.14 10.72 4.47
N ARG A 327 1.86 10.39 4.68
CA ARG A 327 1.27 9.17 4.13
C ARG A 327 1.12 9.21 2.60
N LEU A 328 0.93 10.39 2.00
CA LEU A 328 0.96 10.57 0.55
C LEU A 328 2.38 10.41 0.00
N ALA A 329 3.38 11.00 0.66
CA ALA A 329 4.78 10.88 0.26
C ALA A 329 5.28 9.42 0.34
N ARG A 330 4.77 8.63 1.31
CA ARG A 330 5.06 7.19 1.41
C ARG A 330 4.70 6.40 0.16
N VAL A 331 3.75 6.88 -0.65
CA VAL A 331 3.37 6.23 -1.91
C VAL A 331 3.70 7.09 -3.12
N GLY A 332 4.66 8.03 -2.99
CA GLY A 332 5.27 8.73 -4.12
C GLY A 332 4.61 10.03 -4.59
N PHE A 333 3.62 10.56 -3.86
CA PHE A 333 3.09 11.88 -4.17
C PHE A 333 4.00 13.00 -3.66
N ALA A 334 4.46 13.87 -4.57
CA ALA A 334 5.27 15.04 -4.25
C ALA A 334 4.57 16.38 -4.52
N GLN A 335 3.59 16.42 -5.43
CA GLN A 335 2.93 17.65 -5.89
C GLN A 335 1.82 18.15 -4.95
N ILE A 336 2.11 18.27 -3.65
CA ILE A 336 1.14 18.68 -2.62
C ILE A 336 1.35 20.18 -2.34
N HIS A 337 0.38 21.01 -2.73
CA HIS A 337 0.53 22.48 -2.80
C HIS A 337 -0.21 23.23 -1.68
N GLY A 338 -0.27 22.62 -0.50
CA GLY A 338 -0.86 23.19 0.70
C GLY A 338 -2.24 22.62 1.06
N TYR A 339 -2.81 23.13 2.15
CA TYR A 339 -4.11 22.72 2.68
C TYR A 339 -5.00 23.92 2.98
N LEU A 340 -6.31 23.75 2.93
CA LEU A 340 -7.28 24.80 3.29
C LEU A 340 -7.13 25.17 4.77
N GLU A 341 -6.75 26.42 5.05
CA GLU A 341 -6.60 26.91 6.42
C GLU A 341 -7.94 26.85 7.17
N GLY A 342 -7.96 26.15 8.31
CA GLY A 342 -9.17 25.88 9.09
C GLY A 342 -10.08 24.76 8.54
N GLY A 343 -9.63 24.06 7.49
CA GLY A 343 -10.30 22.89 6.93
C GLY A 343 -11.67 23.21 6.32
N PHE A 344 -12.52 22.19 6.21
CA PHE A 344 -13.85 22.33 5.60
C PHE A 344 -14.75 23.35 6.31
N GLU A 345 -14.59 23.55 7.61
CA GLU A 345 -15.37 24.54 8.35
C GLU A 345 -15.13 25.97 7.85
N THR A 346 -13.92 26.32 7.41
CA THR A 346 -13.67 27.62 6.76
C THR A 346 -14.48 27.78 5.48
N TRP A 347 -14.54 26.73 4.65
CA TRP A 347 -15.35 26.72 3.43
C TRP A 347 -16.84 26.88 3.75
N LYS A 348 -17.35 26.05 4.66
CA LYS A 348 -18.76 26.07 5.07
C LYS A 348 -19.19 27.42 5.65
N ASN A 349 -18.38 28.01 6.54
CA ASN A 349 -18.68 29.29 7.18
C ASN A 349 -18.61 30.50 6.24
N SER A 350 -17.94 30.35 5.09
CA SER A 350 -17.88 31.39 4.06
C SER A 350 -19.16 31.50 3.21
N GLY A 351 -20.06 30.51 3.31
CA GLY A 351 -21.30 30.47 2.52
C GLY A 351 -21.10 30.00 1.08
N GLU A 352 -19.93 29.45 0.74
CA GLU A 352 -19.69 28.80 -0.55
C GLU A 352 -20.55 27.54 -0.71
N PRO A 353 -20.87 27.12 -1.95
CA PRO A 353 -21.61 25.90 -2.20
C PRO A 353 -20.90 24.68 -1.62
N ILE A 354 -21.67 23.79 -1.01
CA ILE A 354 -21.21 22.47 -0.56
C ILE A 354 -21.91 21.39 -1.37
N ASP A 355 -21.27 20.25 -1.51
CA ASP A 355 -21.90 19.02 -2.00
C ASP A 355 -22.03 18.03 -0.82
N LEU A 356 -22.89 17.04 -0.97
CA LEU A 356 -23.19 16.03 0.04
C LEU A 356 -23.46 14.66 -0.60
N ILE A 357 -23.24 13.60 0.16
CA ILE A 357 -23.59 12.23 -0.23
C ILE A 357 -24.72 11.79 0.69
N ILE A 358 -25.86 11.44 0.10
CA ILE A 358 -27.00 10.96 0.86
C ILE A 358 -26.66 9.56 1.36
N ASN A 359 -26.61 9.40 2.67
CA ASN A 359 -26.51 8.09 3.31
C ASN A 359 -27.90 7.54 3.56
N ILE A 360 -28.06 6.24 3.31
CA ILE A 360 -29.23 5.46 3.69
C ILE A 360 -28.78 4.22 4.46
N ASP A 361 -29.66 3.62 5.24
CA ASP A 361 -29.40 2.33 5.85
C ASP A 361 -29.81 1.16 4.94
N ALA A 362 -29.45 -0.05 5.34
CA ALA A 362 -29.75 -1.26 4.58
C ALA A 362 -31.26 -1.56 4.53
N ASP A 363 -32.03 -1.16 5.54
CA ASP A 363 -33.48 -1.38 5.61
C ASP A 363 -34.21 -0.47 4.61
N GLU A 364 -33.84 0.82 4.54
CA GLU A 364 -34.31 1.78 3.54
C GLU A 364 -33.98 1.29 2.12
N PHE A 365 -32.75 0.81 1.90
CA PHE A 365 -32.38 0.20 0.63
C PHE A 365 -33.27 -0.99 0.24
N ALA A 366 -33.54 -1.90 1.18
CA ALA A 366 -34.42 -3.06 0.95
C ALA A 366 -35.87 -2.65 0.65
N MET A 367 -36.33 -1.54 1.22
CA MET A 367 -37.65 -0.98 0.91
C MET A 367 -37.70 -0.37 -0.49
N ASP A 368 -36.65 0.33 -0.94
CA ASP A 368 -36.63 0.98 -2.25
C ASP A 368 -36.47 -0.02 -3.40
N LEU A 369 -35.62 -1.03 -3.23
CA LEU A 369 -35.22 -2.01 -4.27
C LEU A 369 -36.39 -2.61 -5.09
N PRO A 370 -37.50 -3.10 -4.49
CA PRO A 370 -38.60 -3.68 -5.26
C PRO A 370 -39.54 -2.64 -5.91
N PHE A 371 -39.48 -1.36 -5.53
CA PHE A 371 -40.46 -0.35 -5.94
C PHE A 371 -39.88 0.74 -6.85
N ASP A 372 -38.56 0.86 -6.96
CA ASP A 372 -37.90 1.81 -7.84
C ASP A 372 -37.34 1.12 -9.11
N PRO A 373 -38.03 1.22 -10.26
CA PRO A 373 -37.57 0.60 -11.50
C PRO A 373 -36.32 1.28 -12.12
N LYS A 374 -35.86 2.41 -11.55
CA LYS A 374 -34.65 3.13 -11.99
C LYS A 374 -33.48 2.95 -11.02
N LEU A 375 -33.66 2.13 -9.98
CA LEU A 375 -32.62 1.87 -9.00
C LEU A 375 -31.54 1.00 -9.63
N VAL A 376 -30.29 1.46 -9.53
CA VAL A 376 -29.11 0.71 -9.95
C VAL A 376 -28.20 0.48 -8.74
N VAL A 377 -28.00 -0.79 -8.38
CA VAL A 377 -27.09 -1.17 -7.30
C VAL A 377 -25.67 -1.26 -7.85
N VAL A 378 -24.74 -0.54 -7.23
CA VAL A 378 -23.32 -0.53 -7.60
C VAL A 378 -22.51 -1.07 -6.45
N ASP A 379 -21.89 -2.23 -6.68
CA ASP A 379 -21.00 -2.88 -5.73
C ASP A 379 -19.55 -2.59 -6.11
N VAL A 380 -18.87 -1.80 -5.28
CA VAL A 380 -17.47 -1.39 -5.51
C VAL A 380 -16.44 -2.27 -4.82
N ARG A 381 -16.84 -3.46 -4.37
CA ARG A 381 -15.92 -4.50 -3.89
C ARG A 381 -15.16 -5.15 -5.05
N ARG A 382 -14.09 -5.87 -4.71
CA ARG A 382 -13.34 -6.69 -5.67
C ARG A 382 -14.22 -7.80 -6.23
N GLU A 383 -13.85 -8.31 -7.40
CA GLU A 383 -14.60 -9.35 -8.11
C GLU A 383 -14.75 -10.61 -7.27
N THR A 384 -13.74 -10.98 -6.48
CA THR A 384 -13.79 -12.15 -5.60
C THR A 384 -14.77 -11.97 -4.43
N GLU A 385 -14.82 -10.78 -3.84
CA GLU A 385 -15.79 -10.43 -2.79
C GLU A 385 -17.22 -10.41 -3.34
N PHE A 386 -17.41 -9.89 -4.55
CA PHE A 386 -18.69 -9.90 -5.26
C PHE A 386 -19.14 -11.33 -5.59
N ALA A 387 -18.23 -12.16 -6.09
CA ALA A 387 -18.50 -13.55 -6.45
C ALA A 387 -18.93 -14.41 -5.24
N ASP A 388 -18.40 -14.14 -4.05
CA ASP A 388 -18.77 -14.82 -2.79
C ASP A 388 -20.20 -14.50 -2.34
N GLY A 389 -20.75 -13.36 -2.76
CA GLY A 389 -22.14 -13.00 -2.51
C GLY A 389 -22.43 -11.56 -2.87
N HIS A 390 -23.52 -11.28 -3.59
CA HIS A 390 -23.95 -9.93 -3.99
C HIS A 390 -25.48 -9.82 -4.15
N VAL A 391 -25.98 -8.58 -4.24
CA VAL A 391 -27.39 -8.28 -4.52
C VAL A 391 -27.72 -8.65 -5.98
N PRO A 392 -28.86 -9.30 -6.26
CA PRO A 392 -29.30 -9.62 -7.62
C PRO A 392 -29.27 -8.39 -8.54
N ALA A 393 -28.74 -8.59 -9.75
CA ALA A 393 -28.58 -7.55 -10.77
C ALA A 393 -27.70 -6.34 -10.39
N ALA A 394 -26.95 -6.42 -9.28
CA ALA A 394 -25.95 -5.40 -8.96
C ALA A 394 -24.83 -5.36 -10.01
N LEU A 395 -24.38 -4.16 -10.34
CA LEU A 395 -23.21 -3.92 -11.18
C LEU A 395 -21.96 -3.98 -10.30
N ASN A 396 -21.06 -4.93 -10.56
CA ASN A 396 -19.75 -4.91 -9.94
C ASN A 396 -18.83 -3.94 -10.68
N ILE A 397 -18.50 -2.83 -10.01
CA ILE A 397 -17.57 -1.83 -10.51
C ILE A 397 -16.50 -1.64 -9.42
N PRO A 398 -15.47 -2.50 -9.36
CA PRO A 398 -14.44 -2.43 -8.33
C PRO A 398 -13.81 -1.04 -8.29
N LEU A 399 -13.63 -0.49 -7.09
CA LEU A 399 -13.17 0.90 -6.90
C LEU A 399 -11.87 1.19 -7.66
N GLU A 400 -10.94 0.25 -7.70
CA GLU A 400 -9.66 0.35 -8.41
C GLU A 400 -9.80 0.60 -9.92
N THR A 401 -10.95 0.26 -10.53
CA THR A 401 -11.23 0.49 -11.96
C THR A 401 -11.79 1.88 -12.26
N MET A 402 -12.14 2.65 -11.22
CA MET A 402 -12.78 3.96 -11.35
C MET A 402 -11.80 5.10 -11.68
N THR A 403 -10.53 4.78 -11.98
CA THR A 403 -9.56 5.73 -12.55
C THR A 403 -9.89 6.11 -13.99
N ASP A 404 -10.60 5.23 -14.72
CA ASP A 404 -11.10 5.51 -16.07
C ASP A 404 -12.51 6.11 -15.99
N PRO A 405 -12.72 7.37 -16.42
CA PRO A 405 -14.06 7.96 -16.50
C PRO A 405 -15.05 7.12 -17.33
N GLY A 406 -14.56 6.33 -18.29
CA GLY A 406 -15.37 5.43 -19.12
C GLY A 406 -16.11 4.37 -18.30
N THR A 407 -15.56 3.94 -17.17
CA THR A 407 -16.20 2.98 -16.25
C THR A 407 -17.53 3.53 -15.69
N MET A 408 -17.66 4.85 -15.59
CA MET A 408 -18.87 5.53 -15.09
C MET A 408 -19.80 5.99 -16.22
N ALA A 409 -19.46 5.77 -17.48
CA ALA A 409 -20.28 6.18 -18.62
C ALA A 409 -21.49 5.24 -18.88
N VAL A 410 -21.65 4.20 -18.06
CA VAL A 410 -22.74 3.22 -18.17
C VAL A 410 -24.07 3.70 -17.58
N PHE A 411 -24.05 4.77 -16.78
CA PHE A 411 -25.23 5.28 -16.07
C PHE A 411 -25.97 6.33 -16.89
N GLU A 412 -27.30 6.31 -16.82
CA GLU A 412 -28.19 7.28 -17.43
C GLU A 412 -28.57 8.38 -16.43
N ASP A 413 -28.90 9.59 -16.90
CA ASP A 413 -29.23 10.75 -16.04
C ASP A 413 -30.39 10.48 -15.06
N GLN A 414 -31.29 9.55 -15.41
CA GLN A 414 -32.44 9.15 -14.61
C GLN A 414 -32.15 8.06 -13.57
N ASP A 415 -30.97 7.44 -13.60
CA ASP A 415 -30.65 6.33 -12.70
C ASP A 415 -30.57 6.81 -11.26
N ASN A 416 -31.16 6.05 -10.35
CA ASN A 416 -31.03 6.23 -8.91
C ASN A 416 -29.93 5.28 -8.43
N ILE A 417 -28.70 5.78 -8.26
CA ILE A 417 -27.54 4.92 -7.98
C ILE A 417 -27.43 4.65 -6.48
N TYR A 418 -27.32 3.38 -6.11
CA TYR A 418 -27.15 2.92 -4.73
C TYR A 418 -25.80 2.21 -4.61
N ILE A 419 -24.84 2.89 -4.00
CA ILE A 419 -23.44 2.45 -3.95
C ILE A 419 -23.16 1.79 -2.60
N HIS A 420 -22.51 0.63 -2.62
CA HIS A 420 -21.98 0.00 -1.43
C HIS A 420 -20.64 -0.68 -1.67
N CYS A 421 -19.92 -0.94 -0.58
CA CYS A 421 -18.78 -1.85 -0.58
C CYS A 421 -18.96 -2.90 0.51
N ALA A 422 -17.89 -3.40 1.15
CA ALA A 422 -18.00 -4.26 2.33
C ALA A 422 -18.63 -3.55 3.54
N ALA A 423 -18.03 -2.42 3.98
CA ALA A 423 -18.39 -1.76 5.25
C ALA A 423 -18.57 -0.22 5.17
N GLY A 424 -18.54 0.38 3.98
CA GLY A 424 -18.81 1.81 3.74
C GLY A 424 -17.61 2.67 3.34
N TYR A 425 -16.37 2.30 3.69
CA TYR A 425 -15.20 3.14 3.39
C TYR A 425 -14.97 3.34 1.87
N ARG A 426 -14.93 2.25 1.09
CA ARG A 426 -14.71 2.32 -0.37
C ARG A 426 -15.88 2.97 -1.12
N SER A 427 -17.11 2.81 -0.65
CA SER A 427 -18.28 3.38 -1.31
C SER A 427 -18.36 4.90 -1.18
N VAL A 428 -17.85 5.49 -0.09
CA VAL A 428 -17.71 6.95 0.02
C VAL A 428 -16.66 7.49 -0.96
N ILE A 429 -15.53 6.78 -1.12
CA ILE A 429 -14.53 7.13 -2.15
C ILE A 429 -15.18 7.10 -3.54
N ALA A 430 -15.83 5.99 -3.88
CA ALA A 430 -16.53 5.84 -5.16
C ALA A 430 -17.57 6.94 -5.39
N ALA A 431 -18.40 7.24 -4.38
CA ALA A 431 -19.39 8.30 -4.45
C ALA A 431 -18.76 9.67 -4.72
N SER A 432 -17.60 9.99 -4.13
CA SER A 432 -16.88 11.23 -4.42
C SER A 432 -16.37 11.29 -5.87
N LEU A 433 -15.93 10.15 -6.43
CA LEU A 433 -15.53 10.06 -7.84
C LEU A 433 -16.71 10.25 -8.80
N PHE A 434 -17.86 9.63 -8.50
CA PHE A 434 -19.11 9.85 -9.23
C PHE A 434 -19.53 11.32 -9.23
N LYS A 435 -19.57 11.94 -8.05
CA LYS A 435 -19.89 13.37 -7.88
C LYS A 435 -18.95 14.25 -8.70
N ARG A 436 -17.65 13.94 -8.71
CA ARG A 436 -16.65 14.65 -9.51
C ARG A 436 -16.86 14.50 -11.02
N GLN A 437 -17.42 13.38 -11.49
CA GLN A 437 -17.81 13.19 -12.89
C GLN A 437 -19.18 13.79 -13.24
N GLY A 438 -19.83 14.49 -12.31
CA GLY A 438 -21.14 15.11 -12.54
C GLY A 438 -22.33 14.17 -12.31
N ILE A 439 -22.10 12.98 -11.75
CA ILE A 439 -23.15 12.03 -11.40
C ILE A 439 -23.58 12.33 -9.96
N HIS A 440 -24.71 13.02 -9.82
CA HIS A 440 -25.17 13.54 -8.52
C HIS A 440 -26.29 12.74 -7.86
N ASN A 441 -27.06 11.97 -8.64
CA ASN A 441 -28.20 11.20 -8.15
C ASN A 441 -27.78 9.83 -7.58
N LEU A 442 -27.05 9.89 -6.45
CA LEU A 442 -26.52 8.70 -5.79
C LEU A 442 -26.79 8.71 -4.29
N ARG A 443 -26.84 7.50 -3.73
CA ARG A 443 -26.95 7.22 -2.30
C ARG A 443 -25.86 6.22 -1.91
N ASN A 444 -25.26 6.41 -0.74
CA ASN A 444 -24.34 5.47 -0.14
C ASN A 444 -25.09 4.60 0.88
N ILE A 445 -25.00 3.28 0.75
CA ILE A 445 -25.58 2.34 1.72
C ILE A 445 -24.60 2.20 2.89
N THR A 446 -24.98 2.73 4.04
CA THR A 446 -24.19 2.66 5.27
C THR A 446 -24.06 1.23 5.77
N GLY A 447 -22.90 0.88 6.33
CA GLY A 447 -22.59 -0.50 6.74
C GLY A 447 -22.33 -1.47 5.57
N GLY A 448 -22.68 -1.11 4.34
CA GLY A 448 -22.36 -1.86 3.12
C GLY A 448 -22.90 -3.29 3.11
N TRP A 449 -22.18 -4.18 2.41
CA TRP A 449 -22.51 -5.59 2.28
C TRP A 449 -22.67 -6.30 3.63
N ASP A 450 -21.90 -5.88 4.65
CA ASP A 450 -21.97 -6.47 5.98
C ASP A 450 -23.34 -6.31 6.65
N GLU A 451 -24.05 -5.22 6.37
CA GLU A 451 -25.44 -5.04 6.80
C GLU A 451 -26.44 -5.58 5.78
N ILE A 452 -26.20 -5.38 4.47
CA ILE A 452 -27.09 -5.87 3.41
C ILE A 452 -27.32 -7.39 3.52
N LYS A 453 -26.26 -8.17 3.77
CA LYS A 453 -26.37 -9.64 3.86
C LYS A 453 -27.16 -10.14 5.08
N LYS A 454 -27.48 -9.27 6.04
CA LYS A 454 -28.27 -9.59 7.24
C LYS A 454 -29.77 -9.37 7.02
N LEU A 455 -30.17 -8.70 5.94
CA LEU A 455 -31.56 -8.37 5.65
C LEU A 455 -32.39 -9.64 5.43
N GLU A 456 -33.49 -9.77 6.16
CA GLU A 456 -34.42 -10.88 5.98
C GLU A 456 -35.23 -10.71 4.69
N GLY A 457 -35.19 -11.71 3.81
CA GLY A 457 -35.99 -11.74 2.58
C GLY A 457 -35.34 -11.08 1.35
N LEU A 458 -34.12 -10.55 1.48
CA LEU A 458 -33.32 -10.16 0.32
C LEU A 458 -32.65 -11.40 -0.30
N GLU A 459 -32.88 -11.62 -1.60
CA GLU A 459 -32.18 -12.67 -2.34
C GLU A 459 -30.69 -12.31 -2.48
N ILE A 460 -29.80 -13.32 -2.37
CA ILE A 460 -28.35 -13.15 -2.52
C ILE A 460 -27.88 -14.09 -3.63
N MET A 461 -27.13 -13.55 -4.60
CA MET A 461 -26.51 -14.32 -5.68
C MET A 461 -25.03 -14.63 -5.38
N GLN A 462 -24.54 -15.77 -5.87
CA GLN A 462 -23.13 -16.16 -5.80
C GLN A 462 -22.65 -16.58 -7.19
N ASP A 463 -21.45 -16.17 -7.58
CA ASP A 463 -20.80 -16.62 -8.81
C ASP A 463 -19.66 -17.58 -8.50
N LYS A 464 -19.97 -18.88 -8.50
CA LYS A 464 -18.98 -19.93 -8.24
C LYS A 464 -17.93 -20.07 -9.35
N SER A 465 -18.13 -19.46 -10.52
CA SER A 465 -17.17 -19.52 -11.62
C SER A 465 -16.03 -18.52 -11.46
N ALA A 466 -16.26 -17.40 -10.75
CA ALA A 466 -15.28 -16.36 -10.47
C ALA A 466 -14.46 -16.60 -9.17
N LEU A 467 -14.78 -17.64 -8.40
CA LEU A 467 -14.10 -18.02 -7.16
C LEU A 467 -12.99 -19.08 -7.32
N ASN A 468 -12.81 -19.63 -8.53
CA ASN A 468 -11.88 -20.73 -8.80
C ASN A 468 -10.62 -20.31 -9.57
#